data_AF-A0A178W2Z3-F1
#
_entry.id   AF-A0A178W2Z3-F1
#
_cell.length_a   1.000
_cell.length_b   1.000
_cell.length_c   1.000
_cell.angle_alpha   90.00
_cell.angle_beta   90.00
_cell.angle_gamma   90.00
#
_symmetry.space_group_name_H-M   'P 1'
#
loop_
_entity.id
_entity.type
_entity.pdbx_description
1 polymer ?
#
loop_
_entity_poly.entity_id
_entity_poly.type
_entity_poly.pdbx_seq_one_letter_code
_entity_poly.pdbx_strand_id
1 'polypeptide(L)'
;MASRTTPSRSTPSRSTPSGSSSGGRTRVGKYELGRTLGEGTFAKVKFARNVENGDNVAIKVIDKEKVLKNKMIAQIKREISTMKLIKHPNVIRMFEV
;
A
#
# COMPACT_ATOMS: atom_id res chain seq x y z
N MET A 1 -44.33 -23.39 -43.22
CA MET A 1 -43.40 -22.26 -43.41
C MET A 1 -43.75 -21.15 -42.43
N ALA A 2 -42.95 -20.94 -41.39
CA ALA A 2 -42.94 -19.71 -40.58
C ALA A 2 -41.66 -19.69 -39.73
N SER A 3 -40.65 -19.01 -40.25
CA SER A 3 -39.39 -18.63 -39.61
C SER A 3 -39.62 -17.49 -38.61
N ARG A 4 -38.93 -17.55 -37.45
CA ARG A 4 -38.65 -16.42 -36.51
C ARG A 4 -37.59 -16.90 -35.49
N THR A 5 -36.30 -16.80 -35.84
CA THR A 5 -35.31 -15.81 -35.35
C THR A 5 -34.96 -15.92 -33.86
N THR A 6 -33.75 -16.42 -33.58
CA THR A 6 -33.11 -16.45 -32.25
C THR A 6 -32.59 -15.06 -31.86
N PRO A 7 -32.61 -14.67 -30.57
CA PRO A 7 -31.92 -13.45 -30.14
C PRO A 7 -30.44 -13.74 -29.84
N SER A 8 -29.55 -13.05 -30.54
CA SER A 8 -28.11 -13.04 -30.28
C SER A 8 -27.82 -12.29 -28.97
N ARG A 9 -27.39 -13.00 -27.93
CA ARG A 9 -26.94 -12.39 -26.68
C ARG A 9 -25.52 -11.85 -26.87
N SER A 10 -25.41 -10.54 -27.07
CA SER A 10 -24.14 -9.81 -27.10
C SER A 10 -23.43 -9.94 -25.75
N THR A 11 -22.20 -10.47 -25.77
CA THR A 11 -21.30 -10.46 -24.63
C THR A 11 -20.85 -9.02 -24.33
N PRO A 12 -20.94 -8.53 -23.08
CA PRO A 12 -20.33 -7.24 -22.75
C PRO A 12 -18.81 -7.42 -22.73
N SER A 13 -18.14 -6.78 -23.69
CA SER A 13 -16.68 -6.64 -23.70
C SER A 13 -16.25 -5.89 -22.44
N ARG A 14 -15.61 -6.60 -21.51
CA ARG A 14 -15.02 -6.02 -20.30
C ARG A 14 -13.89 -5.08 -20.72
N SER A 15 -14.19 -3.80 -20.81
CA SER A 15 -13.22 -2.73 -20.95
C SER A 15 -12.26 -2.78 -19.75
N THR A 16 -11.03 -3.22 -19.99
CA THR A 16 -9.90 -2.97 -19.09
C THR A 16 -9.79 -1.45 -18.91
N PRO A 17 -9.88 -0.90 -17.69
CA PRO A 17 -9.60 0.51 -17.50
C PRO A 17 -8.10 0.70 -17.68
N SER A 18 -7.73 1.20 -18.85
CA SER A 18 -6.46 1.86 -19.13
C SER A 18 -6.40 3.14 -18.29
N GLY A 19 -6.00 3.00 -17.03
CA GLY A 19 -5.67 4.11 -16.14
C GLY A 19 -4.20 4.44 -16.24
N SER A 20 -3.79 5.10 -17.33
CA SER A 20 -2.54 5.85 -17.40
C SER A 20 -2.67 7.11 -16.56
N SER A 21 -2.66 6.99 -15.23
CA SER A 21 -2.47 8.13 -14.34
C SER A 21 -0.99 8.27 -14.04
N SER A 22 -0.30 9.00 -14.91
CA SER A 22 1.04 9.57 -14.71
C SER A 22 1.01 10.66 -13.63
N GLY A 23 0.47 10.35 -12.44
CA GLY A 23 0.82 11.05 -11.23
C GLY A 23 2.13 10.45 -10.74
N GLY A 24 3.20 11.26 -10.70
CA GLY A 24 4.56 10.79 -10.35
C GLY A 24 4.55 9.82 -9.18
N ARG A 25 4.75 8.53 -9.47
CA ARG A 25 4.79 7.48 -8.46
C ARG A 25 5.96 7.77 -7.55
N THR A 26 5.65 8.22 -6.34
CA THR A 26 6.67 8.46 -5.33
C THR A 26 7.34 7.12 -5.03
N ARG A 27 8.65 7.02 -5.25
CA ARG A 27 9.41 5.80 -5.03
C ARG A 27 10.36 5.99 -3.86
N VAL A 28 10.41 5.01 -2.97
CA VAL A 28 11.37 4.96 -1.86
C VAL A 28 12.13 3.65 -1.98
N GLY A 29 13.39 3.74 -2.40
CA GLY A 29 14.21 2.56 -2.71
C GLY A 29 13.54 1.65 -3.74
N LYS A 30 13.34 0.38 -3.38
CA LYS A 30 12.65 -0.63 -4.19
C LYS A 30 11.11 -0.61 -4.09
N TYR A 31 10.55 0.29 -3.30
CA TYR A 31 9.10 0.34 -3.10
C TYR A 31 8.46 1.50 -3.86
N GLU A 32 7.47 1.17 -4.67
CA GLU A 32 6.59 2.12 -5.33
C GLU A 32 5.43 2.46 -4.39
N LEU A 33 5.33 3.72 -3.95
CA LEU A 33 4.25 4.15 -3.05
C LEU A 33 2.98 4.46 -3.83
N GLY A 34 1.88 3.89 -3.36
CA GLY A 34 0.54 4.16 -3.83
C GLY A 34 -0.27 5.02 -2.85
N ARG A 35 -1.56 4.71 -2.76
CA ARG A 35 -2.53 5.44 -1.94
C ARG A 35 -2.23 5.35 -0.45
N THR A 36 -2.65 6.37 0.31
CA THR A 36 -2.66 6.34 1.77
C THR A 36 -3.71 5.32 2.26
N LEU A 37 -3.29 4.44 3.16
CA LEU A 37 -4.15 3.47 3.86
C LEU A 37 -4.68 4.05 5.17
N GLY A 38 -3.90 4.91 5.83
CA GLY A 38 -4.32 5.57 7.07
C GLY A 38 -3.41 6.74 7.42
N GLU A 39 -3.96 7.67 8.18
CA GLU A 39 -3.24 8.83 8.70
C GLU A 39 -3.37 8.86 10.22
N GLY A 40 -2.23 8.94 10.90
CA GLY A 40 -2.14 9.12 12.34
C GLY A 40 -1.44 10.44 12.69
N THR A 41 -1.36 10.74 13.97
CA THR A 41 -0.82 12.01 14.49
C THR A 41 0.60 12.33 14.02
N PHE A 42 1.46 11.30 13.90
CA PHE A 42 2.89 11.43 13.62
C PHE A 42 3.33 10.70 12.35
N ALA A 43 2.41 10.03 11.67
CA ALA A 43 2.75 9.18 10.55
C ALA A 43 1.60 9.01 9.56
N LYS A 44 1.94 8.76 8.29
CA LYS A 44 1.00 8.31 7.27
C LYS A 44 1.38 6.90 6.83
N VAL A 45 0.41 6.00 6.81
CA VAL A 45 0.59 4.65 6.29
C VAL A 45 0.17 4.64 4.83
N LYS A 46 1.07 4.27 3.93
CA LYS A 46 0.80 4.16 2.50
C LYS A 46 0.92 2.71 2.05
N PHE A 47 0.04 2.32 1.13
CA PHE A 47 0.22 1.10 0.35
C PHE A 47 1.46 1.26 -0.51
N ALA A 48 2.28 0.23 -0.62
CA ALA A 48 3.40 0.21 -1.54
C ALA A 48 3.59 -1.17 -2.16
N ARG A 49 4.23 -1.21 -3.32
CA ARG A 49 4.59 -2.43 -4.01
C ARG A 49 6.10 -2.53 -4.12
N ASN A 50 6.68 -3.64 -3.69
CA ASN A 50 8.08 -3.93 -3.96
C ASN A 50 8.23 -4.28 -5.45
N VAL A 51 9.07 -3.53 -6.18
CA VAL A 51 9.23 -3.72 -7.62
C VAL A 51 10.10 -4.92 -7.98
N GLU A 52 10.87 -5.46 -7.03
CA GLU A 52 11.79 -6.58 -7.28
C GLU A 52 11.06 -7.92 -7.27
N ASN A 53 10.18 -8.14 -6.29
CA ASN A 53 9.45 -9.39 -6.11
C ASN A 53 7.94 -9.27 -6.34
N GLY A 54 7.42 -8.04 -6.47
CA GLY A 54 6.00 -7.77 -6.69
C GLY A 54 5.15 -7.74 -5.42
N ASP A 55 5.73 -7.91 -4.24
CA ASP A 55 5.01 -8.01 -2.98
C ASP A 55 4.31 -6.70 -2.60
N ASN A 56 3.10 -6.83 -2.08
CA ASN A 56 2.32 -5.73 -1.54
C ASN A 56 2.67 -5.50 -0.06
N VAL A 57 3.06 -4.28 0.29
CA VAL A 57 3.47 -3.91 1.65
C VAL A 57 2.79 -2.62 2.10
N ALA A 58 2.84 -2.34 3.39
CA ALA A 58 2.45 -1.06 3.97
C ALA A 58 3.68 -0.34 4.52
N ILE A 59 3.87 0.93 4.14
CA ILE A 59 4.97 1.78 4.61
C ILE A 59 4.40 2.84 5.54
N LYS A 60 4.85 2.83 6.81
CA LYS A 60 4.53 3.86 7.79
C LYS A 60 5.56 4.98 7.69
N VAL A 61 5.22 6.06 7.00
CA VAL A 61 6.06 7.25 6.82
C VAL A 61 5.93 8.14 8.05
N ILE A 62 7.04 8.38 8.75
CA ILE A 62 7.08 9.17 9.99
C ILE A 62 7.64 10.57 9.71
N ASP A 63 6.98 11.60 10.25
CA ASP A 63 7.45 12.98 10.17
C ASP A 63 8.48 13.25 11.28
N LYS A 64 9.76 13.37 10.89
CA LYS A 64 10.88 13.57 11.83
C LYS A 64 10.74 14.85 12.65
N GLU A 65 10.21 15.93 12.08
CA GLU A 65 10.09 17.21 12.79
C GLU A 65 9.05 17.11 13.91
N LYS A 66 7.90 16.50 13.64
CA LYS A 66 6.85 16.28 14.65
C LYS A 66 7.34 15.37 15.76
N VAL A 67 8.14 14.34 15.42
CA VAL A 67 8.74 13.43 16.39
C VAL A 67 9.72 14.15 17.31
N LEU A 68 10.58 15.01 16.75
CA LEU A 68 11.54 15.80 17.52
C LEU A 68 10.83 16.79 18.45
N LYS A 69 9.85 17.55 17.93
CA LYS A 69 9.07 18.53 18.69
C LYS A 69 8.37 17.89 19.90
N ASN A 70 7.83 16.68 19.73
CA ASN A 70 7.09 15.99 20.78
C ASN A 70 7.94 15.01 21.62
N LYS A 71 9.27 15.02 21.45
CA LYS A 71 10.22 14.15 22.18
C LYS A 71 9.88 12.64 22.10
N MET A 72 9.28 12.20 20.99
CA MET A 72 8.77 10.83 20.80
C MET A 72 9.84 9.81 20.33
N ILE A 73 11.10 10.24 20.19
CA ILE A 73 12.18 9.40 19.65
C ILE A 73 12.37 8.12 20.47
N ALA A 74 12.34 8.22 21.80
CA ALA A 74 12.53 7.06 22.68
C ALA A 74 11.42 6.02 22.51
N GLN A 75 10.17 6.47 22.39
CA GLN A 75 9.03 5.59 22.15
C GLN A 75 9.13 4.89 20.80
N ILE A 76 9.44 5.63 19.72
CA ILE A 76 9.57 5.05 18.38
C ILE A 76 10.70 4.02 18.34
N LYS A 77 11.85 4.32 18.96
CA LYS A 77 12.96 3.35 19.07
C LYS A 77 12.51 2.08 19.79
N ARG A 78 11.77 2.21 20.90
CA ARG A 78 11.24 1.06 21.64
C ARG A 78 10.27 0.24 20.81
N GLU A 79 9.32 0.88 20.13
CA GLU A 79 8.35 0.22 19.25
C GLU A 79 9.05 -0.56 18.14
N ILE A 80 10.04 0.04 17.47
CA ILE A 80 10.84 -0.62 16.43
C ILE A 80 11.57 -1.85 17.00
N SER A 81 12.24 -1.70 18.15
CA SER A 81 12.98 -2.80 18.77
C SER A 81 12.07 -3.97 19.14
N THR A 82 10.90 -3.69 19.71
CA THR A 82 9.92 -4.74 20.03
C THR A 82 9.39 -5.41 18.76
N MET A 83 9.01 -4.65 17.74
CA MET A 83 8.46 -5.19 16.49
C MET A 83 9.48 -6.02 15.69
N LYS A 84 10.77 -5.71 15.77
CA LYS A 84 11.85 -6.50 15.14
C LYS A 84 11.98 -7.91 15.73
N LEU A 85 11.65 -8.09 17.00
CA LEU A 85 11.76 -9.37 17.70
C LEU A 85 10.49 -10.23 17.56
N ILE A 86 9.34 -9.61 17.27
CA ILE A 86 8.07 -10.33 17.16
C ILE A 86 7.99 -11.07 15.82
N LYS A 87 7.85 -12.40 15.91
CA LYS A 87 7.52 -13.28 14.79
C LYS A 87 6.34 -14.15 15.21
N HIS A 88 5.13 -13.70 14.90
CA HIS A 88 3.91 -14.40 15.29
C HIS A 88 2.92 -14.39 14.12
N PRO A 89 2.23 -15.52 13.83
CA PRO A 89 1.33 -15.62 12.67
C PRO A 89 0.20 -14.58 12.68
N ASN A 90 -0.23 -14.17 13.87
CA ASN A 90 -1.32 -13.19 14.05
C ASN A 90 -0.84 -11.76 14.34
N VAL A 91 0.47 -11.49 14.25
CA VAL A 91 1.03 -10.14 14.42
C VAL A 91 1.71 -9.70 13.13
N ILE A 92 1.39 -8.49 12.68
CA ILE A 92 1.97 -7.92 11.47
C ILE A 92 3.50 -7.87 11.63
N ARG A 93 4.21 -8.44 10.67
CA ARG A 93 5.67 -8.48 10.68
C ARG A 93 6.25 -7.18 10.14
N MET A 94 7.27 -6.66 10.82
CA MET A 94 8.11 -5.60 10.30
C MET A 94 9.22 -6.21 9.42
N PHE A 95 9.29 -5.79 8.15
CA PHE A 95 10.31 -6.26 7.22
C PHE A 95 11.57 -5.39 7.24
N GLU A 96 11.39 -4.07 7.26
CA GLU A 96 12.44 -3.07 7.08
C GLU A 96 12.05 -1.76 7.79
N VAL A 97 13.03 -0.90 8.09
CA VAL A 97 12.87 0.44 8.71
C VAL A 97 13.60 1.48 7.89
#